data_AF-A0ABD3F789-F1
#
_entry.id   AF-A0ABD3F789-F1
#
_cell.length_a   1.000
_cell.length_b   1.000
_cell.length_c   1.000
_cell.angle_alpha   90.00
_cell.angle_beta   90.00
_cell.angle_gamma   90.00
#
_symmetry.space_group_name_H-M   'P 1'
#
loop_
_entity.id
_entity.type
_entity.pdbx_description
1 polymer ?
#
loop_
_entity_poly.entity_id
_entity_poly.type
_entity_poly.pdbx_seq_one_letter_code
_entity_poly.pdbx_strand_id
1 'polypeptide(L)'
;MALGPTAVGPESRAPSLTVAVACWAVLWTLILNVVPTGAKGRNHIITLNAAHGIVSTISSTITLYFALDTTVSVAVSLSFFLVDLVAMVHSDGLRNLLSLRQSRLMDYAHHIFGLYWGVMLFVKEATVCDASFGNPYVWIQTNEVSTGFYNWYRLTDSTVAGALFASSFFLSRVVFNTVYIIPRVVNHCQPLYVLGCSPFFLLQYVWFYMIAHKLISSAPVAAQSKDMPVSDEQQIKENKKDA
;
A
#
# COMPACT_ATOMS: atom_id res chain seq x y z
N MET A 1 11.04 -33.00 21.01
CA MET A 1 12.46 -32.59 21.04
C MET A 1 12.70 -31.69 19.84
N ALA A 2 12.54 -30.38 20.02
CA ALA A 2 12.91 -29.41 19.00
C ALA A 2 14.38 -29.04 19.25
N LEU A 3 15.23 -29.29 18.26
CA LEU A 3 16.59 -28.75 18.24
C LEU A 3 16.45 -27.24 18.21
N GLY A 4 16.86 -26.58 19.30
CA GLY A 4 16.89 -25.13 19.38
C GLY A 4 17.82 -24.56 18.31
N PRO A 5 17.56 -23.34 17.81
CA PRO A 5 18.46 -22.70 16.87
C PRO A 5 19.83 -22.55 17.53
N THR A 6 20.83 -23.19 16.92
CA THR A 6 22.23 -22.96 17.23
C THR A 6 22.50 -21.47 17.16
N ALA A 7 22.99 -20.91 18.26
CA ALA A 7 23.41 -19.52 18.37
C ALA A 7 24.44 -19.21 17.29
N VAL A 8 23.98 -18.69 16.15
CA VAL A 8 24.80 -17.94 15.22
C VAL A 8 25.22 -16.69 15.98
N GLY A 9 26.53 -16.42 16.07
CA GLY A 9 27.05 -15.21 16.70
C GLY A 9 26.43 -13.95 16.08
N PRO A 10 26.66 -12.75 16.65
CA PRO A 10 26.17 -11.50 16.09
C PRO A 10 26.99 -11.11 14.86
N GLU A 11 27.09 -12.01 13.87
CA GLU A 11 27.48 -11.63 12.54
C GLU A 11 26.37 -10.74 11.99
N SER A 12 26.74 -9.54 11.59
CA SER A 12 25.82 -8.57 11.03
C SER A 12 25.04 -9.22 9.88
N ARG A 13 23.70 -9.30 9.98
CA ARG A 13 22.82 -9.76 8.89
C ARG A 13 22.77 -8.77 7.70
N ALA A 14 23.42 -7.61 7.84
CA ALA A 14 23.40 -6.53 6.85
C ALA A 14 24.00 -6.88 5.49
N PRO A 15 25.13 -7.62 5.37
CA PRO A 15 25.66 -8.04 4.07
C PRO A 15 24.69 -8.94 3.33
N SER A 16 24.07 -9.92 4.01
CA SER A 16 23.06 -10.80 3.43
C SER A 16 21.84 -10.03 2.93
N LEU A 17 21.37 -9.05 3.71
CA LEU A 17 20.31 -8.15 3.28
C LEU A 17 20.72 -7.34 2.04
N THR A 18 21.94 -6.81 2.02
CA THR A 18 22.44 -5.98 0.92
C THR A 18 22.48 -6.76 -0.39
N VAL A 19 23.01 -7.99 -0.35
CA VAL A 19 23.02 -8.89 -1.52
C VAL A 19 21.59 -9.21 -1.96
N ALA A 20 20.70 -9.57 -1.03
CA ALA A 20 19.31 -9.86 -1.36
C ALA A 20 18.58 -8.65 -1.97
N VAL A 21 18.79 -7.46 -1.43
CA VAL A 21 18.23 -6.20 -1.97
C VAL A 21 18.76 -5.94 -3.38
N ALA A 22 20.06 -6.13 -3.62
CA ALA A 22 20.64 -5.97 -4.96
C ALA A 22 20.04 -6.95 -5.98
N CYS A 23 19.92 -8.23 -5.62
CA CYS A 23 19.31 -9.25 -6.49
C CYS A 23 17.85 -8.91 -6.83
N TRP A 24 17.05 -8.53 -5.83
CA TRP A 24 15.66 -8.14 -6.08
C TRP A 24 15.55 -6.81 -6.85
N ALA A 25 16.45 -5.86 -6.63
CA ALA A 25 16.47 -4.60 -7.38
C ALA A 25 16.70 -4.83 -8.87
N VAL A 26 17.59 -5.79 -9.24
CA VAL A 26 17.76 -6.22 -10.63
C VAL A 26 16.44 -6.77 -11.18
N LEU A 27 15.77 -7.65 -10.45
CA LEU A 27 14.50 -8.23 -10.89
C LEU A 27 13.40 -7.16 -11.07
N TRP A 28 13.24 -6.24 -10.12
CA TRP A 28 12.29 -5.14 -10.24
C TRP A 28 12.59 -4.23 -11.43
N THR A 29 13.88 -3.94 -11.65
CA THR A 29 14.32 -3.17 -12.81
C THR A 29 14.01 -3.89 -14.12
N LEU A 30 14.22 -5.21 -14.19
CA LEU A 30 13.85 -6.01 -15.35
C LEU A 30 12.34 -5.97 -15.60
N ILE A 31 11.51 -6.14 -14.56
CA ILE A 31 10.05 -6.04 -14.66
C ILE A 31 9.63 -4.67 -15.21
N LEU A 32 10.22 -3.59 -14.69
CA LEU A 32 9.97 -2.23 -15.18
C LEU A 32 10.28 -2.06 -16.68
N ASN A 33 11.36 -2.66 -17.16
CA ASN A 33 11.81 -2.51 -18.55
C ASN A 33 11.09 -3.44 -19.54
N VAL A 34 10.61 -4.60 -19.07
CA VAL A 34 9.88 -5.56 -19.93
C VAL A 34 8.45 -5.10 -20.18
N VAL A 35 7.82 -4.43 -19.22
CA VAL A 35 6.44 -3.95 -19.37
C VAL A 35 6.44 -2.69 -20.24
N PRO A 36 5.82 -2.71 -21.43
CA PRO A 36 5.84 -1.57 -22.32
C PRO A 36 5.22 -0.35 -21.64
N THR A 37 5.86 0.80 -21.82
CA THR A 37 5.30 2.09 -21.48
C THR A 37 4.08 2.32 -22.37
N GLY A 38 2.89 1.90 -21.90
CA GLY A 38 1.64 2.14 -22.63
C GLY A 38 1.45 3.63 -22.95
N ALA A 39 0.44 4.00 -23.74
CA ALA A 39 0.29 5.33 -24.35
C ALA A 39 0.45 6.56 -23.43
N LYS A 40 0.27 6.42 -22.11
CA LYS A 40 0.44 7.48 -21.10
C LYS A 40 1.73 7.39 -20.28
N GLY A 41 2.62 6.44 -20.56
CA GLY A 41 3.86 6.21 -19.80
C GLY A 41 3.65 5.78 -18.35
N ARG A 42 2.43 5.54 -17.86
CA ARG A 42 2.15 5.19 -16.45
C ARG A 42 1.95 3.69 -16.19
N ASN A 43 1.84 2.90 -17.26
CA ASN A 43 1.45 1.49 -17.14
C ASN A 43 2.56 0.64 -16.52
N HIS A 44 3.83 0.97 -16.73
CA HIS A 44 4.95 0.21 -16.16
C HIS A 44 5.04 0.36 -14.62
N ILE A 45 4.81 1.58 -14.09
CA ILE A 45 4.76 1.83 -12.63
C ILE A 45 3.57 1.10 -11.99
N ILE A 46 2.40 1.15 -12.63
CA ILE A 46 1.19 0.45 -12.15
C ILE A 46 1.43 -1.06 -12.08
N THR A 47 2.06 -1.64 -13.10
CA THR A 47 2.39 -3.06 -13.13
C THR A 47 3.43 -3.44 -12.08
N LEU A 48 4.46 -2.61 -11.87
CA LEU A 48 5.45 -2.85 -10.81
C LEU A 48 4.77 -2.88 -9.43
N ASN A 49 3.90 -1.92 -9.13
CA ASN A 49 3.18 -1.86 -7.86
C ASN A 49 2.28 -3.08 -7.67
N ALA A 50 1.61 -3.54 -8.73
CA ALA A 50 0.79 -4.75 -8.67
C ALA A 50 1.64 -6.00 -8.41
N ALA A 51 2.79 -6.13 -9.09
CA ALA A 51 3.71 -7.24 -8.91
C ALA A 51 4.30 -7.26 -7.50
N HIS A 52 4.75 -6.11 -6.99
CA HIS A 52 5.19 -5.97 -5.61
C HIS A 52 4.10 -6.35 -4.62
N GLY A 53 2.85 -5.91 -4.84
CA GLY A 53 1.76 -6.23 -3.92
C GLY A 53 1.54 -7.74 -3.75
N ILE A 54 1.61 -8.50 -4.85
CA ILE A 54 1.50 -9.96 -4.84
C ILE A 54 2.73 -10.60 -4.18
N VAL A 55 3.93 -10.25 -4.63
CA VAL A 55 5.18 -10.88 -4.17
C VAL A 55 5.45 -10.59 -2.69
N SER A 56 5.22 -9.35 -2.24
CA SER A 56 5.38 -8.95 -0.84
C SER A 56 4.38 -9.66 0.08
N THR A 57 3.11 -9.76 -0.34
CA THR A 57 2.08 -10.49 0.43
C THR A 57 2.42 -11.97 0.55
N ILE A 58 2.81 -12.63 -0.56
CA ILE A 58 3.15 -14.05 -0.55
C ILE A 58 4.41 -14.30 0.29
N SER A 59 5.49 -13.54 0.04
CA SER A 59 6.76 -13.72 0.76
C SER A 59 6.59 -13.51 2.26
N SER A 60 5.89 -12.45 2.68
CA SER A 60 5.63 -12.20 4.10
C SER A 60 4.76 -13.28 4.73
N THR A 61 3.71 -13.74 4.06
CA THR A 61 2.84 -14.80 4.56
C THR A 61 3.63 -16.10 4.77
N ILE A 62 4.47 -16.49 3.80
CA ILE A 62 5.32 -17.69 3.90
C ILE A 62 6.33 -17.51 5.04
N THR A 63 7.00 -16.37 5.12
CA THR A 63 7.98 -16.07 6.18
C THR A 63 7.34 -16.18 7.56
N LEU A 64 6.15 -15.61 7.77
CA LEU A 64 5.45 -15.66 9.05
C LEU A 64 4.92 -17.07 9.37
N TYR A 65 4.30 -17.73 8.40
CA TYR A 65 3.68 -19.05 8.61
C TYR A 65 4.70 -20.14 8.96
N PHE A 66 5.86 -20.12 8.30
CA PHE A 66 6.93 -21.09 8.52
C PHE A 66 8.03 -20.60 9.47
N ALA A 67 7.86 -19.41 10.08
CA ALA A 67 8.86 -18.78 10.95
C ALA A 67 10.27 -18.71 10.32
N LEU A 68 10.33 -18.33 9.04
CA LEU A 68 11.58 -18.24 8.29
C LEU A 68 12.35 -16.96 8.62
N ASP A 69 13.62 -16.94 8.21
CA ASP A 69 14.43 -15.73 8.23
C ASP A 69 13.78 -14.60 7.40
N THR A 70 13.75 -13.41 7.98
CA THR A 70 13.05 -12.24 7.44
C THR A 70 13.80 -11.54 6.29
N THR A 71 15.05 -11.91 6.01
CA THR A 71 15.92 -11.22 5.03
C THR A 71 15.28 -11.14 3.67
N VAL A 72 14.74 -12.25 3.15
CA VAL A 72 14.15 -12.29 1.80
C VAL A 72 12.89 -11.42 1.75
N SER A 73 11.98 -11.58 2.70
CA SER A 73 10.72 -10.82 2.74
C SER A 73 10.98 -9.32 2.89
N VAL A 74 11.94 -8.93 3.74
CA VAL A 74 12.35 -7.52 3.88
C VAL A 74 12.98 -7.01 2.58
N ALA A 75 13.90 -7.78 1.98
CA ALA A 75 14.60 -7.40 0.76
C ALA A 75 13.65 -7.18 -0.43
N VAL A 76 12.61 -8.01 -0.59
CA VAL A 76 11.55 -7.86 -1.60
C VAL A 76 10.98 -6.45 -1.60
N SER A 77 10.57 -5.94 -0.44
CA SER A 77 9.94 -4.62 -0.36
C SER A 77 10.96 -3.47 -0.31
N LEU A 78 12.11 -3.65 0.33
CA LEU A 78 13.17 -2.61 0.33
C LEU A 78 13.66 -2.32 -1.08
N SER A 79 13.96 -3.35 -1.84
CA SER A 79 14.39 -3.21 -3.24
C SER A 79 13.31 -2.60 -4.12
N PHE A 80 12.04 -2.98 -3.93
CA PHE A 80 10.92 -2.35 -4.64
C PHE A 80 10.82 -0.87 -4.30
N PHE A 81 10.81 -0.50 -3.02
CA PHE A 81 10.69 0.91 -2.63
C PHE A 81 11.87 1.73 -3.16
N LEU A 82 13.07 1.16 -3.25
CA LEU A 82 14.22 1.84 -3.83
C LEU A 82 14.05 2.04 -5.34
N VAL A 83 13.73 0.98 -6.07
CA VAL A 83 13.61 1.00 -7.54
C VAL A 83 12.45 1.91 -7.97
N ASP A 84 11.28 1.78 -7.35
CA ASP A 84 10.13 2.64 -7.68
C ASP A 84 10.41 4.09 -7.30
N LEU A 85 11.06 4.37 -6.15
CA LEU A 85 11.44 5.74 -5.79
C LEU A 85 12.36 6.38 -6.84
N VAL A 86 13.34 5.66 -7.36
CA VAL A 86 14.20 6.16 -8.45
C VAL A 86 13.38 6.42 -9.71
N ALA A 87 12.47 5.52 -10.08
CA ALA A 87 11.58 5.70 -11.23
C ALA A 87 10.64 6.91 -11.04
N MET A 88 10.11 7.11 -9.83
CA MET A 88 9.28 8.27 -9.48
C MET A 88 10.06 9.57 -9.63
N VAL A 89 11.26 9.65 -9.07
CA VAL A 89 12.13 10.85 -9.17
C VAL A 89 12.48 11.15 -10.62
N HIS A 90 12.81 10.11 -11.40
CA HIS A 90 13.13 10.25 -12.81
C HIS A 90 11.93 10.78 -13.62
N SER A 91 10.72 10.25 -13.35
CA SER A 91 9.49 10.66 -14.03
C SER A 91 9.01 12.06 -13.64
N ASP A 92 9.09 12.43 -12.37
CA ASP A 92 8.52 13.70 -11.86
C ASP A 92 9.52 14.87 -12.00
N GLY A 93 10.82 14.57 -11.95
CA GLY A 93 11.91 15.54 -11.97
C GLY A 93 12.11 16.22 -10.60
N LEU A 94 13.38 16.32 -10.17
CA LEU A 94 13.76 16.84 -8.84
C LEU A 94 13.24 18.26 -8.55
N ARG A 95 13.14 19.11 -9.59
CA ARG A 95 12.71 20.51 -9.44
C ARG A 95 11.21 20.67 -9.17
N ASN A 96 10.41 19.66 -9.49
CA ASN A 96 8.95 19.72 -9.39
C ASN A 96 8.41 19.06 -8.13
N LEU A 97 9.26 18.48 -7.27
CA LEU A 97 8.80 17.65 -6.17
C LEU A 97 7.83 18.38 -5.23
N LEU A 98 8.07 19.67 -4.94
CA LEU A 98 7.23 20.46 -4.05
C LEU A 98 5.92 20.95 -4.70
N SER A 99 5.80 20.91 -6.03
CA SER A 99 4.58 21.27 -6.75
C SER A 99 3.70 20.06 -7.07
N LEU A 100 4.10 18.86 -6.63
CA LEU A 100 3.31 17.65 -6.83
C LEU A 100 2.01 17.68 -6.03
N ARG A 101 1.00 17.01 -6.58
CA ARG A 101 -0.27 16.80 -5.88
C ARG A 101 -0.03 16.02 -4.58
N GLN A 102 -0.82 16.31 -3.55
CA GLN A 102 -0.70 15.67 -2.24
C GLN A 102 -0.67 14.14 -2.30
N SER A 103 -1.50 13.51 -3.14
CA SER A 103 -1.50 12.05 -3.32
C SER A 103 -0.14 11.52 -3.75
N ARG A 104 0.58 12.26 -4.61
CA ARG A 104 1.90 11.88 -5.09
C ARG A 104 2.98 12.11 -4.04
N LEU A 105 2.89 13.20 -3.28
CA LEU A 105 3.77 13.45 -2.12
C LEU A 105 3.65 12.34 -1.07
N MET A 106 2.44 11.82 -0.86
CA MET A 106 2.21 10.67 0.02
C MET A 106 2.87 9.39 -0.49
N ASP A 107 2.88 9.15 -1.80
CA ASP A 107 3.62 8.02 -2.38
C ASP A 107 5.12 8.13 -2.05
N TYR A 108 5.72 9.31 -2.19
CA TYR A 108 7.11 9.55 -1.77
C TYR A 108 7.33 9.27 -0.29
N ALA A 109 6.47 9.80 0.58
CA ALA A 109 6.55 9.58 2.02
C ALA A 109 6.47 8.09 2.36
N HIS A 110 5.54 7.35 1.73
CA HIS A 110 5.39 5.92 1.91
C HIS A 110 6.67 5.15 1.54
N HIS A 111 7.31 5.47 0.41
CA HIS A 111 8.54 4.81 -0.04
C HIS A 111 9.71 5.12 0.89
N ILE A 112 9.89 6.40 1.28
CA ILE A 112 10.96 6.82 2.18
C ILE A 112 10.80 6.17 3.56
N PHE A 113 9.59 6.20 4.12
CA PHE A 113 9.31 5.54 5.39
C PHE A 113 9.43 4.02 5.30
N GLY A 114 9.00 3.41 4.20
CA GLY A 114 9.17 1.98 3.95
C GLY A 114 10.64 1.57 3.94
N LEU A 115 11.49 2.32 3.24
CA LEU A 115 12.94 2.12 3.21
C LEU A 115 13.57 2.25 4.61
N TYR A 116 13.31 3.38 5.26
CA TYR A 116 13.88 3.67 6.57
C TYR A 116 13.49 2.62 7.62
N TRP A 117 12.19 2.35 7.77
CA TRP A 117 11.70 1.41 8.76
C TRP A 117 12.03 -0.04 8.42
N GLY A 118 12.07 -0.42 7.14
CA GLY A 118 12.48 -1.76 6.74
C GLY A 118 13.93 -2.06 7.12
N VAL A 119 14.85 -1.11 6.91
CA VAL A 119 16.25 -1.27 7.35
C VAL A 119 16.34 -1.27 8.87
N MET A 120 15.71 -0.29 9.54
CA MET A 120 15.79 -0.16 11.00
C MET A 120 15.24 -1.39 11.73
N LEU A 121 14.05 -1.87 11.34
CA LEU A 121 13.42 -3.02 11.98
C LEU A 121 14.12 -4.33 11.66
N PHE A 122 14.81 -4.44 10.52
CA PHE A 122 15.65 -5.60 10.22
C PHE A 122 16.94 -5.62 11.05
N VAL A 123 17.69 -4.51 11.06
CA VAL A 123 18.97 -4.41 11.78
C VAL A 123 18.77 -4.54 13.29
N LYS A 124 17.64 -4.05 13.80
CA LYS A 124 17.33 -4.04 15.23
C LYS A 124 16.32 -5.12 15.63
N GLU A 125 15.95 -6.03 14.74
CA GLU A 125 14.91 -7.06 14.95
C GLU A 125 15.04 -7.77 16.30
N ALA A 126 16.22 -8.34 16.58
CA ALA A 126 16.51 -9.10 17.79
C ALA A 126 16.47 -8.27 19.09
N THR A 127 16.47 -6.94 18.98
CA THR A 127 16.45 -6.02 20.12
C THR A 127 15.14 -5.27 20.27
N VAL A 128 14.30 -5.26 19.22
CA VAL A 128 13.10 -4.42 19.15
C VAL A 128 11.85 -5.18 19.53
N CYS A 129 11.74 -6.45 19.15
CA CYS A 129 10.58 -7.28 19.44
C CYS A 129 10.99 -8.65 19.96
N ASP A 130 10.10 -9.27 20.74
CA ASP A 130 10.21 -10.67 21.13
C ASP A 130 10.28 -11.57 19.89
N ALA A 131 11.09 -12.64 19.98
CA ALA A 131 11.26 -13.61 18.90
C ALA A 131 9.92 -14.29 18.46
N SER A 132 8.94 -14.36 19.36
CA SER A 132 7.60 -14.91 19.08
C SER A 132 6.74 -14.01 18.20
N PHE A 133 7.01 -12.70 18.17
CA PHE A 133 6.34 -11.76 17.27
C PHE A 133 7.07 -11.67 15.93
N GLY A 134 8.41 -11.73 15.94
CA GLY A 134 9.23 -11.56 14.74
C GLY A 134 9.26 -10.11 14.27
N ASN A 135 9.60 -9.88 13.00
CA ASN A 135 9.78 -8.54 12.46
C ASN A 135 8.44 -7.85 12.14
N PRO A 136 8.09 -6.71 12.77
CA PRO A 136 6.86 -5.96 12.48
C PRO A 136 6.73 -5.53 11.01
N TYR A 137 7.85 -5.27 10.34
CA TYR A 137 7.86 -4.88 8.93
C TYR A 137 7.28 -5.99 8.05
N VAL A 138 7.58 -7.25 8.36
CA VAL A 138 7.06 -8.41 7.62
C VAL A 138 5.55 -8.55 7.82
N TRP A 139 5.05 -8.33 9.04
CA TRP A 139 3.60 -8.30 9.27
C TRP A 139 2.90 -7.22 8.45
N ILE A 140 3.47 -6.03 8.37
CA ILE A 140 2.89 -4.91 7.61
C ILE A 140 2.83 -5.22 6.11
N GLN A 141 3.77 -5.99 5.57
CA GLN A 141 3.78 -6.38 4.15
C GLN A 141 2.55 -7.22 3.74
N THR A 142 1.93 -7.95 4.68
CA THR A 142 0.69 -8.69 4.40
C THR A 142 -0.46 -7.77 3.97
N ASN A 143 -0.36 -6.48 4.28
CA ASN A 143 -1.35 -5.47 3.93
C ASN A 143 -1.30 -5.02 2.46
N GLU A 144 -0.31 -5.48 1.70
CA GLU A 144 -0.17 -5.17 0.28
C GLU A 144 -1.20 -5.89 -0.61
N VAL A 145 -2.04 -6.77 -0.04
CA VAL A 145 -3.14 -7.42 -0.76
C VAL A 145 -4.09 -6.43 -1.46
N SER A 146 -4.31 -5.25 -0.88
CA SER A 146 -5.17 -4.22 -1.49
C SER A 146 -4.58 -3.60 -2.75
N THR A 147 -3.26 -3.68 -2.92
CA THR A 147 -2.51 -3.04 -4.01
C THR A 147 -2.86 -3.67 -5.36
N GLY A 148 -3.21 -4.96 -5.40
CA GLY A 148 -3.72 -5.60 -6.62
C GLY A 148 -5.01 -4.95 -7.12
N PHE A 149 -6.00 -4.79 -6.24
CA PHE A 149 -7.28 -4.17 -6.57
C PHE A 149 -7.14 -2.68 -6.91
N TYR A 150 -6.24 -1.97 -6.23
CA TYR A 150 -5.93 -0.56 -6.54
C TYR A 150 -5.47 -0.37 -7.98
N ASN A 151 -4.52 -1.20 -8.42
CA ASN A 151 -3.98 -1.10 -9.77
C ASN A 151 -5.02 -1.52 -10.82
N TRP A 152 -5.82 -2.56 -10.52
CA TRP A 152 -6.95 -2.91 -11.38
C TRP A 152 -7.95 -1.76 -11.52
N TYR A 153 -8.30 -1.09 -10.42
CA TYR A 153 -9.17 0.08 -10.45
C TYR A 153 -8.57 1.22 -11.29
N ARG A 154 -7.28 1.53 -11.13
CA ARG A 154 -6.61 2.59 -11.92
C ARG A 154 -6.53 2.33 -13.42
N LEU A 155 -6.49 1.06 -13.81
CA LEU A 155 -6.40 0.67 -15.22
C LEU A 155 -7.77 0.64 -15.90
N THR A 156 -8.84 0.37 -15.16
CA THR A 156 -10.15 0.05 -15.73
C THR A 156 -11.27 1.00 -15.30
N ASP A 157 -11.05 1.83 -14.28
CA ASP A 157 -12.06 2.65 -13.60
C ASP A 157 -13.31 1.86 -13.17
N SER A 158 -13.19 0.53 -13.01
CA SER A 158 -14.29 -0.37 -12.65
C SER A 158 -14.78 -0.12 -11.23
N THR A 159 -16.10 0.10 -11.06
CA THR A 159 -16.72 0.26 -9.75
C THR A 159 -16.47 -0.95 -8.84
N VAL A 160 -16.49 -2.17 -9.41
CA VAL A 160 -16.22 -3.41 -8.67
C VAL A 160 -14.78 -3.41 -8.14
N ALA A 161 -13.80 -3.07 -9.00
CA ALA A 161 -12.40 -2.98 -8.59
C ALA A 161 -12.18 -1.91 -7.51
N GLY A 162 -12.86 -0.77 -7.63
CA GLY A 162 -12.84 0.30 -6.63
C GLY A 162 -13.42 -0.13 -5.28
N ALA A 163 -14.55 -0.85 -5.27
CA ALA A 163 -15.16 -1.38 -4.06
C ALA A 163 -14.30 -2.45 -3.39
N LEU A 164 -13.71 -3.36 -4.17
CA LEU A 164 -12.77 -4.37 -3.68
C LEU A 164 -11.51 -3.73 -3.11
N PHE A 165 -10.97 -2.70 -3.78
CA PHE A 165 -9.84 -1.92 -3.27
C PHE A 165 -10.17 -1.26 -1.93
N ALA A 166 -11.28 -0.53 -1.83
CA ALA A 166 -11.64 0.16 -0.60
C ALA A 166 -11.88 -0.80 0.57
N SER A 167 -12.59 -1.90 0.30
CA SER A 167 -12.90 -2.92 1.31
C SER A 167 -11.64 -3.65 1.78
N SER A 168 -10.79 -4.09 0.85
CA SER A 168 -9.53 -4.75 1.19
C SER A 168 -8.57 -3.81 1.91
N PHE A 169 -8.45 -2.55 1.49
CA PHE A 169 -7.63 -1.54 2.16
C PHE A 169 -8.13 -1.31 3.59
N PHE A 170 -9.44 -1.15 3.79
CA PHE A 170 -10.01 -0.99 5.13
C PHE A 170 -9.69 -2.20 6.02
N LEU A 171 -9.95 -3.41 5.54
CA LEU A 171 -9.75 -4.62 6.34
C LEU A 171 -8.28 -4.88 6.67
N SER A 172 -7.38 -4.79 5.70
CA SER A 172 -5.95 -5.09 5.93
C SER A 172 -5.21 -3.93 6.58
N ARG A 173 -5.40 -2.69 6.11
CA ARG A 173 -4.58 -1.56 6.55
C ARG A 173 -5.16 -0.78 7.71
N VAL A 174 -6.49 -0.80 7.91
CA VAL A 174 -7.15 -0.12 9.02
C VAL A 174 -7.48 -1.11 10.13
N VAL A 175 -8.36 -2.09 9.87
CA VAL A 175 -8.85 -3.01 10.89
C VAL A 175 -7.73 -3.91 11.41
N PHE A 176 -7.03 -4.64 10.54
CA PHE A 176 -5.97 -5.55 10.97
C PHE A 176 -4.81 -4.83 11.65
N ASN A 177 -4.38 -3.66 11.15
CA ASN A 177 -3.36 -2.89 11.85
C ASN A 177 -3.82 -2.39 13.23
N THR A 178 -5.04 -1.84 13.33
CA THR A 178 -5.55 -1.26 14.58
C THR A 178 -5.83 -2.33 15.63
N VAL A 179 -6.47 -3.43 15.23
CA VAL A 179 -7.02 -4.43 16.16
C VAL A 179 -6.00 -5.52 16.46
N TYR A 180 -5.08 -5.82 15.53
CA TYR A 180 -4.15 -6.93 15.67
C TYR A 180 -2.69 -6.47 15.76
N ILE A 181 -2.17 -5.72 14.79
CA ILE A 181 -0.74 -5.37 14.77
C ILE A 181 -0.35 -4.41 15.89
N ILE A 182 -1.04 -3.27 16.02
CA ILE A 182 -0.68 -2.25 17.02
C ILE A 182 -0.69 -2.84 18.44
N PRO A 183 -1.74 -3.56 18.91
CA PRO A 183 -1.74 -4.14 20.24
C PRO A 183 -0.61 -5.16 20.43
N ARG A 184 -0.31 -6.00 19.44
CA ARG A 184 0.79 -6.96 19.55
C ARG A 184 2.15 -6.29 19.58
N VAL A 185 2.36 -5.28 18.74
CA VAL A 185 3.59 -4.48 18.73
C VAL A 185 3.77 -3.74 20.07
N VAL A 186 2.71 -3.18 20.66
CA VAL A 186 2.78 -2.53 21.98
C VAL A 186 3.14 -3.53 23.09
N ASN A 187 2.64 -4.76 23.03
CA ASN A 187 2.87 -5.77 24.07
C ASN A 187 4.18 -6.55 23.91
N HIS A 188 4.70 -6.70 22.68
CA HIS A 188 5.86 -7.54 22.38
C HIS A 188 7.08 -6.78 21.86
N CYS A 189 6.97 -5.46 21.67
CA CYS A 189 8.07 -4.63 21.17
C CYS A 189 8.34 -3.42 22.07
N GLN A 190 9.52 -2.84 21.90
CA GLN A 190 9.92 -1.65 22.64
C GLN A 190 9.06 -0.42 22.27
N PRO A 191 8.48 0.30 23.26
CA PRO A 191 7.56 1.42 23.02
C PRO A 191 8.10 2.53 22.10
N LEU A 192 9.40 2.83 22.17
CA LEU A 192 10.02 3.88 21.35
C LEU A 192 9.96 3.54 19.85
N TYR A 193 10.11 2.25 19.50
CA TYR A 193 10.02 1.78 18.12
C TYR A 193 8.58 1.78 17.60
N VAL A 194 7.60 1.55 18.49
CA VAL A 194 6.17 1.70 18.18
C VAL A 194 5.84 3.15 17.84
N LEU A 195 6.30 4.09 18.67
CA LEU A 195 6.14 5.53 18.43
C LEU A 195 6.82 5.95 17.14
N GLY A 196 8.01 5.42 16.86
CA GLY A 196 8.72 5.62 15.61
C GLY A 196 7.91 5.18 14.39
N CYS A 197 7.28 4.00 14.43
CA CYS A 197 6.48 3.48 13.32
C CYS A 197 5.10 4.16 13.16
N SER A 198 4.65 4.91 14.17
CA SER A 198 3.33 5.56 14.18
C SER A 198 3.02 6.46 12.96
N PRO A 199 3.96 7.22 12.36
CA PRO A 199 3.69 8.01 11.16
C PRO A 199 3.30 7.14 9.97
N PHE A 200 3.83 5.92 9.87
CA PHE A 200 3.47 4.99 8.81
C PHE A 200 2.02 4.50 8.96
N PHE A 201 1.59 4.18 10.18
CA PHE A 201 0.19 3.84 10.46
C PHE A 201 -0.75 5.03 10.22
N LEU A 202 -0.34 6.23 10.63
CA LEU A 202 -1.09 7.47 10.38
C LEU A 202 -1.31 7.71 8.88
N LEU A 203 -0.29 7.47 8.07
CA LEU A 203 -0.38 7.59 6.62
C LEU A 203 -1.49 6.69 6.03
N GLN A 204 -1.66 5.47 6.56
CA GLN A 204 -2.70 4.56 6.11
C GLN A 204 -4.11 5.09 6.43
N TYR A 205 -4.33 5.67 7.61
CA TYR A 205 -5.61 6.27 7.97
C TYR A 205 -5.95 7.48 7.09
N VAL A 206 -4.96 8.33 6.82
CA VAL A 206 -5.13 9.48 5.91
C VAL A 206 -5.48 9.01 4.50
N TRP A 207 -4.80 7.98 3.99
CA TRP A 207 -5.16 7.39 2.70
C TRP A 207 -6.57 6.84 2.68
N PHE A 208 -6.97 6.09 3.71
CA PHE A 208 -8.33 5.56 3.78
C PHE A 208 -9.38 6.68 3.77
N TYR A 209 -9.15 7.75 4.54
CA TYR A 209 -10.02 8.93 4.51
C TYR A 209 -10.16 9.51 3.10
N MET A 210 -9.06 9.68 2.38
CA MET A 210 -9.08 10.20 1.00
C MET A 210 -9.83 9.25 0.04
N ILE A 211 -9.65 7.93 0.19
CA ILE A 211 -10.35 6.92 -0.61
C ILE A 211 -11.86 6.99 -0.35
N ALA A 212 -12.25 6.96 0.92
CA ALA A 212 -13.66 7.02 1.33
C ALA A 212 -14.32 8.31 0.83
N HIS A 213 -13.67 9.47 1.03
CA HIS A 213 -14.16 10.75 0.55
C HIS A 213 -14.35 10.75 -0.98
N LYS A 214 -13.38 10.23 -1.73
CA LYS A 214 -13.48 10.13 -3.19
C LYS A 214 -14.66 9.25 -3.61
N LEU A 215 -14.84 8.09 -2.99
CA LEU A 215 -15.94 7.17 -3.31
C LEU A 215 -17.31 7.76 -2.98
N ILE A 216 -17.45 8.43 -1.84
CA ILE A 216 -18.70 9.12 -1.44
C ILE A 216 -19.02 10.24 -2.44
N SER A 217 -18.04 11.07 -2.77
CA SER A 217 -18.22 12.18 -3.73
C SER A 217 -18.52 11.73 -5.17
N SER A 218 -18.15 10.49 -5.52
CA SER A 218 -18.37 9.90 -6.84
C SER A 218 -19.60 9.00 -6.89
N ALA A 219 -20.30 8.78 -5.77
CA ALA A 219 -21.52 8.01 -5.75
C ALA A 219 -22.58 8.77 -6.56
N PRO A 220 -23.25 8.12 -7.54
CA PRO A 220 -24.37 8.73 -8.23
C PRO A 220 -25.38 9.15 -7.17
N VAL A 221 -25.82 10.42 -7.21
CA VAL A 221 -26.95 10.88 -6.41
C VAL A 221 -28.13 9.99 -6.78
N ALA A 222 -28.40 8.98 -5.95
CA ALA A 222 -29.52 8.09 -6.13
C ALA A 222 -30.79 8.93 -6.05
N ALA A 223 -31.39 9.17 -7.22
CA ALA A 223 -32.78 9.51 -7.46
C ALA A 223 -33.52 10.18 -6.29
N GLN A 224 -33.47 11.51 -6.22
CA GLN A 224 -34.68 12.27 -5.89
C GLN A 224 -35.62 12.24 -7.13
N SER A 225 -36.09 11.05 -7.50
CA SER A 225 -37.38 10.94 -8.19
C SER A 225 -38.42 10.65 -7.11
N LYS A 226 -38.75 11.69 -6.33
CA LYS A 226 -40.11 11.73 -5.81
C LYS A 226 -40.97 12.01 -7.02
N ASP A 227 -41.70 10.99 -7.46
CA ASP A 227 -42.95 11.16 -8.19
C ASP A 227 -43.72 12.32 -7.57
N MET A 228 -43.72 13.46 -8.27
CA MET A 228 -44.85 14.38 -8.18
C MET A 228 -45.73 14.05 -9.38
N PRO A 229 -47.00 13.67 -9.15
CA PRO A 229 -47.93 13.47 -10.24
C PRO A 229 -48.06 14.79 -11.00
N VAL A 230 -47.95 14.69 -12.32
CA VAL A 230 -48.36 15.72 -13.26
C VAL A 230 -49.80 16.10 -12.91
N SER A 231 -50.01 17.31 -12.40
CA SER A 231 -51.35 17.87 -12.29
C SER A 231 -51.71 18.47 -13.64
N ASP A 232 -52.72 17.91 -14.28
CA ASP A 232 -53.31 18.25 -15.60
C ASP A 232 -53.91 19.67 -15.71
N GLU A 233 -53.40 20.68 -15.00
CA GLU A 233 -53.99 22.03 -14.99
C GLU A 233 -53.28 23.07 -15.89
N GLN A 234 -52.18 22.73 -16.56
CA GLN A 234 -51.47 23.70 -17.43
C GLN A 234 -51.65 23.52 -18.95
N GLN A 235 -52.20 22.40 -19.44
CA GLN A 235 -52.43 22.21 -20.88
C GLN A 235 -53.71 22.86 -21.43
N ILE A 236 -54.59 23.43 -20.59
CA ILE A 236 -55.84 24.07 -21.04
C ILE A 236 -55.67 25.58 -21.31
N LYS A 237 -54.56 26.21 -20.91
CA LYS A 237 -54.40 27.68 -21.06
C LYS A 237 -53.68 28.15 -22.33
N GLU A 238 -53.04 27.29 -23.11
CA GLU A 238 -52.33 27.72 -24.34
C GLU A 238 -53.17 27.69 -25.62
N ASN A 239 -54.29 26.95 -25.68
CA ASN A 239 -55.16 26.91 -26.88
C ASN A 239 -56.21 28.03 -26.95
N LYS A 240 -56.02 29.14 -26.23
CA LYS A 240 -56.97 30.27 -26.20
C LYS A 240 -56.36 31.61 -26.63
N LYS A 241 -55.29 31.59 -27.42
CA LYS A 241 -54.61 32.80 -27.92
C LYS A 241 -54.52 32.96 -29.43
N ASP A 242 -55.21 32.12 -30.19
CA ASP A 242 -55.47 32.34 -31.62
C ASP A 242 -56.98 32.55 -31.84
N ALA A 243 -57.44 33.76 -31.55
CA ALA A 243 -58.70 34.35 -32.00
C ALA A 243 -58.56 35.88 -32.03
#